data_AF-A0A162LIE8-F1
#
_entry.id   AF-A0A162LIE8-F1
#
_cell.length_a   1.000
_cell.length_b   1.000
_cell.length_c   1.000
_cell.angle_alpha   90.00
_cell.angle_beta   90.00
_cell.angle_gamma   90.00
#
_symmetry.space_group_name_H-M   'P 1'
#
loop_
_entity.id
_entity.type
_entity.pdbx_description
1 polymer ?
#
loop_
_entity_poly.entity_id
_entity_poly.type
_entity_poly.pdbx_seq_one_letter_code
_entity_poly.pdbx_strand_id
1 'polypeptide(L)'
;MSSAKTTTTASASEVAAVDTKLKILLHPIPVYDSPLAKGVSLGRVAVLLSLLAWQMDNLVADPASALRRALPVVAAIQAVYAALCIPPAGSSLSKTGKKPRPGEKLKKNDGGTNPITVRKIMQCPASTSPSVSLRVPCFYTDLYPPPSQSAIIALALSTLTIPALYALLVLFGAPFLEHTAGTVLCAAHFALLAVFPLVYARGLDRPALVAVAGAAAPLDETFGGLVGAAAGAWLGAVPIPLDWDRDWQRWPVTIVVGAYLGAAAGSLLAGTVLYGKRLAGPAVKAD
;
A
#
# COMPACT_ATOMS: atom_id res chain seq x y z
N MET A 1 -24.45 51.74 -24.76
CA MET A 1 -24.26 50.33 -25.14
C MET A 1 -22.76 50.05 -25.14
N SER A 2 -22.22 49.39 -24.13
CA SER A 2 -20.83 48.93 -24.13
C SER A 2 -20.77 47.58 -23.40
N SER A 3 -20.53 46.51 -24.16
CA SER A 3 -20.37 45.14 -23.66
C SER A 3 -18.99 44.98 -23.04
N ALA A 4 -18.93 44.63 -21.75
CA ALA A 4 -17.71 44.14 -21.12
C ALA A 4 -17.67 42.60 -21.23
N LYS A 5 -16.68 42.12 -21.97
CA LYS A 5 -16.31 40.71 -22.12
C LYS A 5 -15.41 40.32 -20.94
N THR A 6 -15.92 39.56 -19.97
CA THR A 6 -15.09 39.00 -18.88
C THR A 6 -14.59 37.62 -19.29
N THR A 7 -13.31 37.55 -19.63
CA THR A 7 -12.57 36.32 -19.93
C THR A 7 -12.22 35.61 -18.61
N THR A 8 -12.70 34.38 -18.46
CA THR A 8 -12.33 33.43 -17.41
C THR A 8 -10.99 32.77 -17.77
N THR A 9 -9.89 33.25 -17.20
CA THR A 9 -8.57 32.58 -17.27
C THR A 9 -7.90 32.65 -15.89
N ALA A 10 -8.33 31.77 -14.97
CA ALA A 10 -7.69 31.65 -13.65
C ALA A 10 -7.61 30.20 -13.11
N SER A 11 -7.92 29.16 -13.90
CA SER A 11 -8.04 27.78 -13.36
C SER A 11 -6.94 26.79 -13.79
N ALA A 12 -6.05 27.12 -14.73
CA ALA A 12 -5.06 26.15 -15.24
C ALA A 12 -3.72 26.21 -14.49
N SER A 13 -3.28 27.38 -14.05
CA SER A 13 -1.97 27.57 -13.40
C SER A 13 -1.95 27.12 -11.94
N GLU A 14 -3.06 27.28 -11.23
CA GLU A 14 -3.15 26.92 -9.81
C GLU A 14 -3.29 25.40 -9.62
N VAL A 15 -4.02 24.74 -10.51
CA VAL A 15 -4.11 23.27 -10.55
C VAL A 15 -2.75 22.65 -10.86
N ALA A 16 -1.99 23.22 -11.81
CA ALA A 16 -0.65 22.75 -12.13
C ALA A 16 0.35 22.92 -10.97
N ALA A 17 0.28 24.03 -10.22
CA ALA A 17 1.17 24.28 -9.08
C ALA A 17 0.87 23.38 -7.87
N VAL A 18 -0.41 23.14 -7.57
CA VAL A 18 -0.84 22.20 -6.51
C VAL A 18 -0.46 20.77 -6.90
N ASP A 19 -0.69 20.38 -8.15
CA ASP A 19 -0.37 19.06 -8.67
C ASP A 19 1.15 18.80 -8.69
N THR A 20 1.95 19.84 -8.90
CA THR A 20 3.43 19.76 -8.79
C THR A 20 3.88 19.64 -7.33
N LYS A 21 3.29 20.41 -6.39
CA LYS A 21 3.63 20.36 -4.96
C LYS A 21 3.22 19.04 -4.29
N LEU A 22 2.11 18.47 -4.72
CA LEU A 22 1.56 17.21 -4.22
C LEU A 22 2.36 15.99 -4.76
N LYS A 23 2.89 16.09 -5.99
CA LYS A 23 3.87 15.14 -6.56
C LYS A 23 5.22 15.15 -5.83
N ILE A 24 5.63 16.28 -5.25
CA ILE A 24 6.94 16.43 -4.60
C ILE A 24 6.99 15.88 -3.15
N LEU A 25 5.85 15.70 -2.46
CA LEU A 25 5.85 15.21 -1.07
C LEU A 25 5.57 13.71 -0.86
N LEU A 26 5.00 13.00 -1.85
CA LEU A 26 4.71 11.58 -1.65
C LEU A 26 5.96 10.73 -1.92
N HIS A 27 6.51 10.14 -0.86
CA HIS A 27 7.61 9.18 -0.92
C HIS A 27 7.08 7.74 -1.08
N PRO A 28 7.82 6.86 -1.79
CA PRO A 28 7.49 5.43 -1.81
C PRO A 28 7.62 4.84 -0.41
N ILE A 29 6.74 3.91 -0.06
CA ILE A 29 6.78 3.26 1.25
C ILE A 29 7.88 2.19 1.23
N PRO A 30 8.89 2.26 2.12
CA PRO A 30 9.91 1.23 2.22
C PRO A 30 9.41 0.04 3.04
N VAL A 31 9.75 -1.17 2.60
CA VAL A 31 9.69 -2.36 3.44
C VAL A 31 10.82 -2.27 4.47
N TYR A 32 10.59 -2.72 5.71
CA TYR A 32 11.64 -2.73 6.73
C TYR A 32 12.90 -3.48 6.25
N ASP A 33 14.07 -2.95 6.60
CA ASP A 33 15.35 -3.50 6.14
C ASP A 33 15.80 -4.80 6.82
N SER A 34 14.99 -5.37 7.71
CA SER A 34 15.31 -6.63 8.39
C SER A 34 15.20 -7.83 7.43
N PRO A 35 16.06 -8.85 7.58
CA PRO A 35 15.97 -10.06 6.76
C PRO A 35 14.62 -10.76 6.94
N LEU A 36 14.03 -10.66 8.14
CA LEU A 36 12.69 -11.16 8.44
C LEU A 36 11.63 -10.47 7.58
N ALA A 37 11.60 -9.13 7.53
CA ALA A 37 10.60 -8.40 6.75
C ALA A 37 10.70 -8.67 5.25
N LYS A 38 11.92 -8.73 4.71
CA LYS A 38 12.15 -9.10 3.30
C LYS A 38 11.73 -10.55 3.01
N GLY A 39 12.04 -11.47 3.94
CA GLY A 39 11.61 -12.87 3.85
C GLY A 39 10.08 -13.02 3.91
N VAL A 40 9.40 -12.29 4.80
CA VAL A 40 7.94 -12.31 4.94
C VAL A 40 7.25 -11.66 3.74
N SER A 41 7.78 -10.58 3.18
CA SER A 41 7.26 -9.95 1.94
C SER A 41 7.25 -10.94 0.77
N LEU A 42 8.38 -11.61 0.51
CA LEU A 42 8.47 -12.66 -0.54
C LEU A 42 7.64 -13.90 -0.19
N GLY A 43 7.71 -14.33 1.07
CA GLY A 43 6.99 -15.49 1.59
C GLY A 43 5.47 -15.32 1.46
N ARG A 44 4.94 -14.12 1.71
CA ARG A 44 3.51 -13.81 1.49
C ARG A 44 3.08 -14.15 0.07
N VAL A 45 3.86 -13.72 -0.93
CA VAL A 45 3.52 -13.97 -2.34
C VAL A 45 3.49 -15.48 -2.61
N ALA A 46 4.53 -16.20 -2.18
CA ALA A 46 4.60 -17.65 -2.34
C ALA A 46 3.42 -18.37 -1.65
N VAL A 47 3.08 -17.97 -0.42
CA VAL A 47 1.98 -18.57 0.34
C VAL A 47 0.63 -18.28 -0.30
N LEU A 48 0.35 -17.05 -0.74
CA LEU A 48 -0.91 -16.69 -1.40
C LEU A 48 -1.09 -17.47 -2.72
N LEU A 49 -0.03 -17.59 -3.52
CA LEU A 49 -0.08 -18.35 -4.77
C LEU A 49 -0.20 -19.85 -4.53
N SER A 50 0.47 -20.38 -3.50
CA SER A 50 0.36 -21.79 -3.10
C SER A 50 -1.05 -22.11 -2.59
N LEU A 51 -1.65 -21.21 -1.80
CA LEU A 51 -3.03 -21.34 -1.33
C LEU A 51 -4.02 -21.32 -2.49
N LEU A 52 -3.83 -20.41 -3.45
CA LEU A 52 -4.64 -20.35 -4.67
C LEU A 52 -4.54 -21.65 -5.48
N ALA A 53 -3.32 -22.13 -5.71
CA ALA A 53 -3.07 -23.36 -6.46
C ALA A 53 -3.68 -24.58 -5.76
N TRP A 54 -3.50 -24.69 -4.44
CA TRP A 54 -4.11 -25.75 -3.63
C TRP A 54 -5.64 -25.73 -3.71
N GLN A 55 -6.23 -24.55 -3.78
CA GLN A 55 -7.67 -24.39 -3.80
C GLN A 55 -8.28 -24.54 -5.19
N MET A 56 -7.48 -24.65 -6.26
CA MET A 56 -7.97 -24.53 -7.64
C MET A 56 -9.14 -25.49 -7.93
N ASP A 57 -9.05 -26.76 -7.54
CA ASP A 57 -10.12 -27.73 -7.74
C ASP A 57 -11.41 -27.33 -7.02
N ASN A 58 -11.31 -26.83 -5.78
CA ASN A 58 -12.45 -26.34 -5.02
C ASN A 58 -13.00 -25.04 -5.62
N LEU A 59 -12.13 -24.16 -6.11
CA LEU A 59 -12.50 -22.90 -6.76
C LEU A 59 -13.18 -23.14 -8.11
N VAL A 60 -12.89 -24.26 -8.79
CA VAL A 60 -13.52 -24.74 -10.04
C VAL A 60 -14.75 -25.63 -9.78
N ALA A 61 -14.89 -26.25 -8.61
CA ALA A 61 -16.09 -27.00 -8.23
C ALA A 61 -17.19 -26.13 -7.59
N ASP A 62 -16.86 -25.30 -6.59
CA ASP A 62 -17.80 -24.35 -5.94
C ASP A 62 -17.08 -23.05 -5.52
N PRO A 63 -17.23 -21.96 -6.29
CA PRO A 63 -16.38 -20.79 -6.13
C PRO A 63 -16.78 -19.98 -4.89
N ALA A 64 -18.07 -19.91 -4.56
CA ALA A 64 -18.54 -19.12 -3.43
C ALA A 64 -18.09 -19.73 -2.09
N SER A 65 -18.15 -21.06 -1.96
CA SER A 65 -17.66 -21.73 -0.76
C SER A 65 -16.14 -21.68 -0.64
N ALA A 66 -15.42 -21.86 -1.75
CA ALA A 66 -13.97 -21.77 -1.78
C ALA A 66 -13.48 -20.39 -1.31
N LEU A 67 -13.95 -19.32 -1.96
CA LEU A 67 -13.53 -17.95 -1.63
C LEU A 67 -13.88 -17.59 -0.18
N ARG A 68 -15.07 -17.96 0.29
CA ARG A 68 -15.48 -17.71 1.67
C ARG A 68 -14.56 -18.37 2.70
N ARG A 69 -14.12 -19.62 2.46
CA ARG A 69 -13.18 -20.32 3.34
C ARG A 69 -11.77 -19.72 3.29
N ALA A 70 -11.37 -19.18 2.14
CA ALA A 70 -10.06 -18.55 1.97
C ALA A 70 -9.97 -17.15 2.59
N LEU A 71 -11.07 -16.39 2.65
CA LEU A 71 -11.10 -15.03 3.19
C LEU A 71 -10.37 -14.84 4.53
N PRO A 72 -10.67 -15.60 5.61
CA PRO A 72 -9.99 -15.40 6.88
C PRO A 72 -8.49 -15.71 6.80
N VAL A 73 -8.10 -16.70 5.98
CA VAL A 73 -6.69 -17.07 5.78
C VAL A 73 -5.94 -15.97 5.06
N VAL A 74 -6.52 -15.43 3.98
CA VAL A 74 -5.93 -14.34 3.19
C VAL A 74 -5.83 -13.06 4.02
N ALA A 75 -6.86 -12.76 4.82
CA ALA A 75 -6.84 -11.62 5.75
C ALA A 75 -5.72 -11.77 6.78
N ALA A 76 -5.53 -12.97 7.35
CA ALA A 76 -4.45 -13.22 8.30
C ALA A 76 -3.06 -13.07 7.65
N ILE A 77 -2.85 -13.65 6.47
CA ILE A 77 -1.58 -13.52 5.72
C ILE A 77 -1.26 -12.04 5.45
N GLN A 78 -2.25 -11.27 5.00
CA GLN A 78 -2.08 -9.86 4.70
C GLN A 78 -1.84 -9.03 5.97
N ALA A 79 -2.54 -9.33 7.08
CA ALA A 79 -2.34 -8.66 8.35
C ALA A 79 -0.94 -8.90 8.93
N VAL A 80 -0.42 -10.13 8.81
CA VAL A 80 0.96 -10.48 9.20
C VAL A 80 1.97 -9.69 8.36
N TYR A 81 1.75 -9.63 7.05
CA TYR A 81 2.60 -8.82 6.17
C TYR A 81 2.57 -7.33 6.53
N ALA A 82 1.38 -6.76 6.71
CA ALA A 82 1.22 -5.36 7.08
C ALA A 82 1.96 -5.05 8.40
N ALA A 83 1.75 -5.86 9.43
CA ALA A 83 2.34 -5.65 10.75
C ALA A 83 3.87 -5.84 10.79
N LEU A 84 4.43 -6.73 9.97
CA LEU A 84 5.86 -7.08 10.01
C LEU A 84 6.72 -6.41 8.94
N CYS A 85 6.13 -5.98 7.83
CA CYS A 85 6.88 -5.54 6.64
C CYS A 85 6.72 -4.05 6.35
N ILE A 86 5.60 -3.44 6.71
CA ILE A 86 5.23 -2.08 6.28
C ILE A 86 5.10 -1.17 7.51
N PRO A 87 5.59 0.08 7.45
CA PRO A 87 5.25 1.10 8.45
C PRO A 87 3.75 1.46 8.39
N PRO A 88 3.04 1.51 9.52
CA PRO A 88 1.65 1.98 9.53
C PRO A 88 1.58 3.45 9.10
N ALA A 89 0.49 3.82 8.44
CA ALA A 89 0.26 5.19 7.97
C ALA A 89 0.54 6.23 9.07
N GLY A 90 1.30 7.27 8.73
CA GLY A 90 1.64 8.35 9.66
C GLY A 90 2.80 8.05 10.62
N SER A 91 3.29 6.80 10.68
CA SER A 91 4.57 6.52 11.33
C SER A 91 5.70 7.03 10.43
N SER A 92 6.23 8.22 10.74
CA SER A 92 7.42 8.72 10.05
C SER A 92 8.57 7.75 10.32
N LEU A 93 8.96 6.97 9.32
CA LEU A 93 10.18 6.17 9.38
C LEU A 93 11.32 7.19 9.56
N SER A 94 11.85 7.30 10.78
CA SER A 94 13.00 8.15 11.06
C SER A 94 14.10 7.76 10.08
N LYS A 95 14.43 8.65 9.14
CA LYS A 95 15.54 8.58 8.16
C LYS A 95 16.38 7.30 8.32
N THR A 96 16.04 6.24 7.60
CA THR A 96 16.96 5.12 7.42
C THR A 96 18.15 5.62 6.60
N GLY A 97 19.21 6.01 7.31
CA GLY A 97 20.59 5.85 6.85
C GLY A 97 21.09 6.76 5.74
N LYS A 98 21.09 8.10 5.94
CA LYS A 98 22.35 8.80 5.64
C LYS A 98 23.25 8.60 6.85
N LYS A 99 24.13 7.58 6.81
CA LYS A 99 25.32 7.58 7.69
C LYS A 99 25.95 8.97 7.55
N PRO A 100 26.18 9.71 8.65
CA PRO A 100 27.06 10.87 8.58
C PRO A 100 28.39 10.34 8.03
N ARG A 101 28.86 10.87 6.90
CA ARG A 101 30.22 10.59 6.45
C ARG A 101 31.15 11.06 7.57
N PRO A 102 32.01 10.20 8.14
CA PRO A 102 32.98 10.63 9.14
C PRO A 102 33.89 11.69 8.51
N GLY A 103 33.70 12.96 8.86
CA GLY A 103 34.57 14.05 8.39
C GLY A 103 33.91 15.37 7.97
N GLU A 104 32.59 15.52 8.00
CA GLU A 104 31.98 16.82 7.68
C GLU A 104 32.11 17.78 8.88
N LYS A 105 33.06 18.72 8.80
CA LYS A 105 33.31 19.71 9.84
C LYS A 105 32.12 20.67 9.95
N LEU A 106 31.45 20.65 11.09
CA LEU A 106 30.43 21.64 11.46
C LEU A 106 31.07 23.04 11.49
N LYS A 107 30.64 23.91 10.58
CA LYS A 107 31.11 25.30 10.50
C LYS A 107 30.50 26.08 11.66
N LYS A 108 31.33 26.43 12.64
CA LYS A 108 31.01 27.29 13.78
C LYS A 108 31.03 28.75 13.31
N ASN A 109 29.92 29.47 13.43
CA ASN A 109 29.92 30.93 13.50
C ASN A 109 29.37 31.33 14.88
N ASP A 110 30.23 31.96 15.66
CA ASP A 110 29.94 32.52 16.97
C ASP A 110 29.30 33.91 16.85
N GLY A 111 28.44 34.24 17.82
CA GLY A 111 27.87 35.56 18.07
C GLY A 111 26.34 35.54 17.97
N GLY A 112 25.56 35.56 19.04
CA GLY A 112 25.79 35.86 20.44
C GLY A 112 24.51 36.51 20.97
N THR A 113 24.08 36.07 22.17
CA THR A 113 23.10 36.67 23.11
C THR A 113 21.83 35.83 23.33
N ASN A 114 21.91 34.90 24.30
CA ASN A 114 20.77 34.50 25.13
C ASN A 114 20.69 35.47 26.33
N PRO A 115 19.60 35.53 27.13
CA PRO A 115 19.30 34.45 28.10
C PRO A 115 17.76 34.19 28.20
N ILE A 116 17.23 33.06 28.68
CA ILE A 116 17.11 32.69 30.10
C ILE A 116 16.35 31.33 30.15
N THR A 117 17.01 30.31 30.73
CA THR A 117 16.47 29.26 31.64
C THR A 117 15.62 28.13 31.03
N VAL A 118 15.97 26.85 31.13
CA VAL A 118 16.19 26.07 32.36
C VAL A 118 17.40 25.12 32.25
N ARG A 119 18.36 25.37 33.15
CA ARG A 119 19.43 24.49 33.68
C ARG A 119 18.78 23.33 34.48
N LYS A 120 19.24 22.08 34.59
CA LYS A 120 20.56 21.44 34.41
C LYS A 120 20.44 19.99 34.93
N ILE A 121 21.47 19.18 34.66
CA ILE A 121 21.89 17.95 35.37
C ILE A 121 21.05 16.70 34.97
N MET A 122 21.60 15.64 34.37
CA MET A 122 22.67 14.80 34.93
C MET A 122 23.36 13.99 33.83
N GLN A 123 24.68 14.04 33.87
CA GLN A 123 25.64 13.17 33.18
C GLN A 123 25.44 11.70 33.58
N CYS A 124 25.72 10.77 32.67
CA CYS A 124 25.81 9.32 32.93
C CYS A 124 26.82 8.97 34.04
N PRO A 125 26.69 7.81 34.69
CA PRO A 125 27.85 7.02 35.10
C PRO A 125 28.04 5.82 34.15
N ALA A 126 29.28 5.61 33.74
CA ALA A 126 29.74 4.35 33.20
C ALA A 126 29.64 3.27 34.28
N SER A 127 29.08 2.10 33.94
CA SER A 127 29.25 0.88 34.72
C SER A 127 29.33 -0.31 33.77
N THR A 128 30.24 -1.19 34.13
CA THR A 128 30.85 -2.28 33.38
C THR A 128 29.95 -3.52 33.38
N SER A 129 30.05 -4.31 32.28
CA SER A 129 29.69 -5.73 32.12
C SER A 129 28.33 -6.11 31.49
N PRO A 130 28.28 -7.25 30.76
CA PRO A 130 27.39 -7.43 29.63
C PRO A 130 26.16 -8.29 30.00
N SER A 131 24.97 -7.80 29.67
CA SER A 131 23.80 -8.63 29.51
C SER A 131 22.93 -8.06 28.40
N VAL A 132 22.76 -8.87 27.37
CA VAL A 132 21.90 -8.60 26.21
C VAL A 132 20.46 -8.50 26.74
N SER A 133 19.97 -7.28 26.92
CA SER A 133 18.56 -7.00 27.09
C SER A 133 18.15 -6.05 25.99
N LEU A 134 17.33 -6.57 25.07
CA LEU A 134 16.62 -5.81 24.04
C LEU A 134 15.75 -4.75 24.73
N ARG A 135 16.25 -3.53 24.91
CA ARG A 135 15.44 -2.36 25.24
C ARG A 135 15.45 -1.43 24.05
N VAL A 136 14.40 -1.55 23.25
CA VAL A 136 13.99 -0.51 22.31
C VAL A 136 13.73 0.75 23.16
N PRO A 137 14.41 1.88 22.93
CA PRO A 137 14.12 3.09 23.67
C PRO A 137 12.72 3.60 23.31
N CYS A 138 11.77 3.40 24.22
CA CYS A 138 10.49 4.10 24.28
C CYS A 138 10.73 5.59 24.44
N PHE A 139 10.41 6.42 23.44
CA PHE A 139 10.07 7.85 23.66
C PHE A 139 9.27 8.48 22.50
N TYR A 140 8.54 7.70 21.67
CA TYR A 140 7.68 8.26 20.61
C TYR A 140 6.41 7.43 20.33
N THR A 141 5.78 6.87 21.37
CA THR A 141 4.55 6.06 21.24
C THR A 141 3.26 6.78 21.67
N ASP A 142 3.32 8.03 22.15
CA ASP A 142 2.14 8.66 22.78
C ASP A 142 1.10 9.25 21.80
N LEU A 143 1.31 9.18 20.48
CA LEU A 143 0.34 9.71 19.50
C LEU A 143 -0.10 8.72 18.41
N TYR A 144 0.40 7.47 18.40
CA TYR A 144 0.07 6.50 17.36
C TYR A 144 -0.37 5.13 17.89
N PRO A 145 -1.41 4.53 17.31
CA PRO A 145 -1.84 3.18 17.65
C PRO A 145 -0.73 2.16 17.42
N PRO A 146 -0.59 1.11 18.26
CA PRO A 146 0.26 -0.04 17.97
C PRO A 146 -0.10 -0.66 16.61
N PRO A 147 0.83 -1.36 15.94
CA PRO A 147 0.64 -1.89 14.59
C PRO A 147 -0.58 -2.80 14.46
N SER A 148 -0.99 -3.46 15.54
CA SER A 148 -2.22 -4.27 15.61
C SER A 148 -3.50 -3.43 15.50
N GLN A 149 -3.56 -2.29 16.17
CA GLN A 149 -4.69 -1.36 16.08
C GLN A 149 -4.78 -0.74 14.68
N SER A 150 -3.64 -0.34 14.09
CA SER A 150 -3.58 0.14 12.70
C SER A 150 -4.08 -0.92 11.71
N ALA A 151 -3.75 -2.19 11.93
CA ALA A 151 -4.18 -3.29 11.06
C ALA A 151 -5.69 -3.50 11.14
N ILE A 152 -6.28 -3.45 12.34
CA ILE A 152 -7.72 -3.59 12.53
C ILE A 152 -8.45 -2.43 11.85
N ILE A 153 -7.98 -1.19 12.04
CA ILE A 153 -8.57 -0.01 11.41
C ILE A 153 -8.47 -0.12 9.88
N ALA A 154 -7.29 -0.45 9.34
CA ALA A 154 -7.11 -0.59 7.90
C ALA A 154 -7.97 -1.72 7.30
N LEU A 155 -8.12 -2.84 8.02
CA LEU A 155 -9.00 -3.94 7.62
C LEU A 155 -10.46 -3.47 7.56
N ALA A 156 -10.94 -2.80 8.61
CA ALA A 156 -12.29 -2.26 8.67
C ALA A 156 -12.54 -1.22 7.57
N LEU A 157 -11.58 -0.33 7.29
CA LEU A 157 -11.68 0.63 6.19
C LEU A 157 -11.71 -0.07 4.82
N SER A 158 -10.96 -1.15 4.67
CA SER A 158 -10.92 -1.92 3.42
C SER A 158 -12.22 -2.68 3.19
N THR A 159 -12.86 -3.22 4.23
CA THR A 159 -14.17 -3.87 4.09
C THR A 159 -15.25 -2.86 3.69
N LEU A 160 -15.15 -1.60 4.13
CA LEU A 160 -16.05 -0.53 3.67
C LEU A 160 -15.91 -0.22 2.17
N THR A 161 -14.82 -0.62 1.51
CA THR A 161 -14.67 -0.45 0.05
C THR A 161 -15.34 -1.54 -0.78
N ILE A 162 -15.78 -2.65 -0.16
CA ILE A 162 -16.38 -3.80 -0.86
C ILE A 162 -17.61 -3.40 -1.70
N PRO A 163 -18.57 -2.58 -1.22
CA PRO A 163 -19.72 -2.18 -2.03
C PRO A 163 -19.32 -1.36 -3.28
N ALA A 164 -18.30 -0.50 -3.15
CA ALA A 164 -17.79 0.27 -4.28
C ALA A 164 -17.09 -0.62 -5.30
N LEU A 165 -16.28 -1.59 -4.83
CA LEU A 165 -15.65 -2.60 -5.70
C LEU A 165 -16.68 -3.53 -6.35
N TYR A 166 -17.75 -3.90 -5.63
CA TYR A 166 -18.87 -4.65 -6.19
C TYR A 166 -19.52 -3.89 -7.34
N ALA A 167 -19.87 -2.62 -7.11
CA ALA A 167 -20.44 -1.77 -8.15
C ALA A 167 -19.49 -1.63 -9.35
N LEU A 168 -18.18 -1.47 -9.11
CA LEU A 168 -17.18 -1.41 -10.16
C LEU A 168 -17.16 -2.71 -10.99
N LEU A 169 -17.11 -3.88 -10.35
CA LEU A 169 -17.15 -5.16 -11.04
C LEU A 169 -18.43 -5.31 -11.89
N VAL A 170 -19.58 -4.91 -11.36
CA VAL A 170 -20.86 -4.94 -12.09
C VAL A 170 -20.83 -4.00 -13.30
N LEU A 171 -20.26 -2.80 -13.16
CA LEU A 171 -20.07 -1.87 -14.28
C LEU A 171 -19.12 -2.43 -15.36
N PHE A 172 -18.17 -3.28 -14.97
CA PHE A 172 -17.31 -4.03 -15.91
C PHE A 172 -17.95 -5.33 -16.44
N GLY A 173 -19.24 -5.57 -16.16
CA GLY A 173 -19.99 -6.71 -16.70
C GLY A 173 -20.15 -7.91 -15.76
N ALA A 174 -19.82 -7.77 -14.47
CA ALA A 174 -20.08 -8.82 -13.50
C ALA A 174 -21.59 -9.02 -13.24
N PRO A 175 -22.05 -10.23 -12.87
CA PRO A 175 -23.44 -10.49 -12.51
C PRO A 175 -23.92 -9.63 -11.34
N PHE A 176 -25.05 -8.94 -11.52
CA PHE A 176 -25.63 -8.06 -10.50
C PHE A 176 -26.49 -8.80 -9.47
N LEU A 177 -27.38 -9.72 -9.88
CA LEU A 177 -28.30 -10.42 -8.97
C LEU A 177 -28.18 -11.95 -9.00
N GLU A 178 -27.75 -12.53 -10.11
CA GLU A 178 -27.78 -13.99 -10.31
C GLU A 178 -26.58 -14.70 -9.63
N HIS A 179 -25.49 -13.98 -9.33
CA HIS A 179 -24.31 -14.52 -8.65
C HIS A 179 -23.73 -13.54 -7.60
N THR A 180 -24.61 -12.95 -6.79
CA THR A 180 -24.24 -11.94 -5.77
C THR A 180 -23.11 -12.39 -4.87
N ALA A 181 -23.16 -13.63 -4.36
CA ALA A 181 -22.14 -14.17 -3.48
C ALA A 181 -20.75 -14.22 -4.15
N GLY A 182 -20.66 -14.66 -5.42
CA GLY A 182 -19.41 -14.70 -6.16
C GLY A 182 -18.82 -13.31 -6.35
N THR A 183 -19.65 -12.33 -6.75
CA THR A 183 -19.22 -10.95 -6.99
C THR A 183 -18.78 -10.26 -5.70
N VAL A 184 -19.52 -10.41 -4.59
CA VAL A 184 -19.13 -9.85 -3.28
C VAL A 184 -17.83 -10.48 -2.78
N LEU A 185 -17.67 -11.79 -2.88
CA LEU A 185 -16.46 -12.48 -2.44
C LEU A 185 -15.25 -12.11 -3.30
N CYS A 186 -15.43 -11.96 -4.62
CA CYS A 186 -14.40 -11.45 -5.51
C CYS A 186 -13.96 -10.03 -5.11
N ALA A 187 -14.91 -9.13 -4.86
CA ALA A 187 -14.63 -7.79 -4.36
C ALA A 187 -13.91 -7.80 -3.00
N ALA A 188 -14.30 -8.71 -2.10
CA ALA A 188 -13.65 -8.88 -0.79
C ALA A 188 -12.20 -9.36 -0.92
N HIS A 189 -11.91 -10.33 -1.81
CA HIS A 189 -10.54 -10.75 -2.08
C HIS A 189 -9.70 -9.63 -2.70
N PHE A 190 -10.26 -8.87 -3.65
CA PHE A 190 -9.59 -7.71 -4.20
C PHE A 190 -9.27 -6.67 -3.12
N ALA A 191 -10.23 -6.39 -2.22
CA ALA A 191 -10.03 -5.49 -1.10
C ALA A 191 -8.88 -5.96 -0.19
N LEU A 192 -8.80 -7.25 0.14
CA LEU A 192 -7.72 -7.80 0.97
C LEU A 192 -6.35 -7.80 0.27
N LEU A 193 -6.31 -8.10 -1.03
CA LEU A 193 -5.05 -8.18 -1.79
C LEU A 193 -4.46 -6.81 -2.10
N ALA A 194 -5.32 -5.83 -2.40
CA ALA A 194 -4.93 -4.60 -3.08
C ALA A 194 -5.23 -3.34 -2.24
N VAL A 195 -6.44 -3.25 -1.66
CA VAL A 195 -6.87 -2.07 -0.91
C VAL A 195 -6.30 -2.06 0.51
N PHE A 196 -6.35 -3.21 1.21
CA PHE A 196 -5.88 -3.36 2.58
C PHE A 196 -4.42 -2.97 2.80
N PRO A 197 -3.43 -3.55 2.08
CA PRO A 197 -2.04 -3.17 2.30
C PRO A 197 -1.78 -1.71 1.95
N LEU A 198 -2.50 -1.16 0.95
CA LEU A 198 -2.40 0.25 0.57
C LEU A 198 -2.94 1.18 1.66
N VAL A 199 -4.14 0.91 2.18
CA VAL A 199 -4.77 1.72 3.25
C VAL A 199 -3.99 1.60 4.55
N TYR A 200 -3.44 0.43 4.86
CA TYR A 200 -2.57 0.26 6.03
C TYR A 200 -1.33 1.16 5.96
N ALA A 201 -0.71 1.22 4.79
CA ALA A 201 0.56 1.91 4.60
C ALA A 201 0.40 3.44 4.41
N ARG A 202 -0.61 3.86 3.66
CA ARG A 202 -0.83 5.27 3.28
C ARG A 202 -1.96 5.95 4.05
N GLY A 203 -2.84 5.20 4.69
CA GLY A 203 -4.01 5.73 5.39
C GLY A 203 -5.04 6.31 4.42
N LEU A 204 -5.92 7.16 4.95
CA LEU A 204 -6.93 7.90 4.17
C LEU A 204 -6.50 9.34 3.87
N ASP A 205 -5.20 9.57 3.68
CA ASP A 205 -4.69 10.89 3.34
C ASP A 205 -5.14 11.29 1.92
N ARG A 206 -5.95 12.36 1.81
CA ARG A 206 -6.54 12.81 0.53
C ARG A 206 -5.50 12.97 -0.60
N PRO A 207 -4.38 13.70 -0.42
CA PRO A 207 -3.34 13.79 -1.44
C PRO A 207 -2.78 12.42 -1.83
N ALA A 208 -2.56 11.51 -0.87
CA ALA A 208 -2.07 10.17 -1.17
C ALA A 208 -3.09 9.37 -2.02
N LEU A 209 -4.38 9.44 -1.68
CA LEU A 209 -5.45 8.75 -2.40
C LEU A 209 -5.63 9.31 -3.82
N VAL A 210 -5.61 10.63 -3.98
CA VAL A 210 -5.69 11.27 -5.31
C VAL A 210 -4.49 10.88 -6.17
N ALA A 211 -3.29 10.84 -5.59
CA ALA A 211 -2.09 10.41 -6.32
C ALA A 211 -2.14 8.92 -6.71
N VAL A 212 -2.69 8.05 -5.87
CA VAL A 212 -2.93 6.63 -6.20
C VAL A 212 -3.93 6.52 -7.35
N ALA A 213 -5.08 7.17 -7.21
CA ALA A 213 -6.16 7.11 -8.19
C ALA A 213 -5.74 7.67 -9.55
N GLY A 214 -4.90 8.72 -9.57
CA GLY A 214 -4.33 9.31 -10.78
C GLY A 214 -3.05 8.63 -11.29
N ALA A 215 -2.64 7.49 -10.74
CA ALA A 215 -1.40 6.78 -11.07
C ALA A 215 -0.11 7.64 -10.98
N ALA A 216 -0.16 8.72 -10.21
CA ALA A 216 0.94 9.66 -10.00
C ALA A 216 1.79 9.30 -8.76
N ALA A 217 1.27 8.43 -7.90
CA ALA A 217 2.00 7.95 -6.74
C ALA A 217 3.27 7.18 -7.14
N PRO A 218 4.34 7.24 -6.31
CA PRO A 218 5.50 6.41 -6.53
C PRO A 218 5.13 4.93 -6.34
N LEU A 219 5.70 4.08 -7.18
CA LEU A 219 5.57 2.63 -7.14
C LEU A 219 6.30 2.10 -5.90
N ASP A 220 5.55 1.39 -5.08
CA ASP A 220 6.02 0.58 -3.96
C ASP A 220 5.26 -0.76 -3.99
N GLU A 221 5.60 -1.68 -3.08
CA GLU A 221 5.00 -3.02 -3.05
C GLU A 221 3.45 -2.97 -2.94
N THR A 222 2.91 -2.02 -2.19
CA THR A 222 1.46 -1.89 -1.97
C THR A 222 0.73 -1.34 -3.20
N PHE A 223 1.24 -0.27 -3.80
CA PHE A 223 0.64 0.36 -4.97
C PHE A 223 0.86 -0.50 -6.22
N GLY A 224 2.02 -1.15 -6.36
CA GLY A 224 2.25 -2.14 -7.40
C GLY A 224 1.36 -3.36 -7.27
N GLY A 225 1.11 -3.83 -6.04
CA GLY A 225 0.14 -4.88 -5.77
C GLY A 225 -1.28 -4.48 -6.21
N LEU A 226 -1.70 -3.25 -5.94
CA LEU A 226 -3.00 -2.73 -6.39
C LEU A 226 -3.12 -2.65 -7.92
N VAL A 227 -2.14 -2.03 -8.59
CA VAL A 227 -2.11 -1.92 -10.06
C VAL A 227 -2.05 -3.30 -10.70
N GLY A 228 -1.19 -4.17 -10.17
CA GLY A 228 -1.04 -5.54 -10.63
C GLY A 228 -2.33 -6.34 -10.46
N ALA A 229 -3.00 -6.25 -9.30
CA ALA A 229 -4.28 -6.92 -9.07
C ALA A 229 -5.35 -6.46 -10.05
N ALA A 230 -5.45 -5.15 -10.30
CA ALA A 230 -6.40 -4.57 -11.25
C ALA A 230 -6.13 -5.05 -12.68
N ALA A 231 -4.87 -4.96 -13.14
CA ALA A 231 -4.48 -5.43 -14.47
C ALA A 231 -4.67 -6.94 -14.62
N GLY A 232 -4.31 -7.72 -13.60
CA GLY A 232 -4.50 -9.16 -13.57
C GLY A 232 -5.97 -9.57 -13.58
N ALA A 233 -6.82 -8.92 -12.79
CA ALA A 233 -8.27 -9.13 -12.81
C ALA A 233 -8.88 -8.81 -14.18
N TRP A 234 -8.44 -7.72 -14.80
CA TRP A 234 -8.86 -7.33 -16.15
C TRP A 234 -8.42 -8.37 -17.20
N LEU A 235 -7.17 -8.83 -17.16
CA LEU A 235 -6.70 -9.93 -18.03
C LEU A 235 -7.46 -11.23 -17.76
N GLY A 236 -7.81 -11.50 -16.51
CA GLY A 236 -8.65 -12.63 -16.11
C GLY A 236 -10.08 -12.57 -16.66
N ALA A 237 -10.53 -11.41 -17.13
CA ALA A 237 -11.84 -11.28 -17.77
C ALA A 237 -11.83 -11.77 -19.23
N VAL A 238 -10.67 -11.73 -19.89
CA VAL A 238 -10.52 -12.08 -21.32
C VAL A 238 -10.99 -13.49 -21.67
N PRO A 239 -10.75 -14.53 -20.85
CA PRO A 239 -11.23 -15.88 -21.16
C PRO A 239 -12.74 -16.06 -21.06
N ILE A 240 -13.47 -15.17 -20.36
CA ILE A 240 -14.91 -15.36 -20.09
C ILE A 240 -15.73 -15.26 -21.39
N PRO A 241 -15.58 -14.22 -22.25
CA PRO A 241 -16.33 -14.13 -23.51
C PRO A 241 -15.91 -15.15 -24.57
N LEU A 242 -14.73 -15.76 -24.43
CA LEU A 242 -14.21 -16.73 -25.38
C LEU A 242 -14.85 -18.11 -25.21
N ASP A 243 -15.50 -18.34 -24.06
CA ASP A 243 -16.39 -19.46 -23.75
C ASP A 243 -15.95 -20.80 -24.34
N TRP A 244 -14.81 -21.30 -23.87
CA TRP A 244 -14.27 -22.62 -24.23
C TRP A 244 -15.04 -23.78 -23.57
N ASP A 245 -16.22 -23.51 -23.02
CA ASP A 245 -17.08 -24.45 -22.29
C ASP A 245 -16.30 -25.22 -21.21
N ARG A 246 -15.55 -24.50 -20.37
CA ARG A 246 -14.78 -25.10 -19.27
C ARG A 246 -15.19 -24.55 -17.93
N ASP A 247 -15.26 -25.44 -16.93
CA ASP A 247 -15.62 -25.09 -15.56
C ASP A 247 -14.70 -24.02 -14.95
N TRP A 248 -13.44 -23.91 -15.41
CA TRP A 248 -12.53 -22.89 -14.92
C TRP A 248 -12.84 -21.47 -15.42
N GLN A 249 -13.65 -21.30 -16.47
CA GLN A 249 -14.06 -19.99 -17.02
C GLN A 249 -15.24 -19.35 -16.29
N ARG A 250 -15.92 -20.12 -15.43
CA ARG A 250 -17.10 -19.62 -14.72
C ARG A 250 -16.76 -18.44 -13.79
N TRP A 251 -17.74 -17.54 -13.63
CA TRP A 251 -17.60 -16.41 -12.71
C TRP A 251 -17.46 -16.86 -11.24
N PRO A 252 -16.56 -16.27 -10.43
CA PRO A 252 -15.51 -15.27 -10.72
C PRO A 252 -14.09 -15.87 -10.84
N VAL A 253 -13.95 -17.14 -11.23
CA VAL A 253 -12.72 -17.94 -11.07
C VAL A 253 -11.51 -17.28 -11.73
N THR A 254 -11.60 -16.99 -13.03
CA THR A 254 -10.48 -16.41 -13.80
C THR A 254 -10.10 -15.00 -13.34
N ILE A 255 -11.08 -14.20 -12.92
CA ILE A 255 -10.87 -12.85 -12.37
C ILE A 255 -10.07 -12.93 -11.07
N VAL A 256 -10.46 -13.83 -10.16
CA VAL A 256 -9.76 -14.02 -8.89
C VAL A 256 -8.34 -14.51 -9.14
N VAL A 257 -8.16 -15.53 -9.99
CA VAL A 257 -6.83 -16.04 -10.33
C VAL A 257 -5.95 -14.93 -10.90
N GLY A 258 -6.49 -14.16 -11.86
CA GLY A 258 -5.82 -12.99 -12.43
C GLY A 258 -5.44 -11.96 -11.37
N ALA A 259 -6.35 -11.63 -10.44
CA ALA A 259 -6.09 -10.67 -9.36
C ALA A 259 -4.96 -11.12 -8.44
N TYR A 260 -4.90 -12.40 -8.05
CA TYR A 260 -3.83 -12.94 -7.21
C TYR A 260 -2.47 -12.95 -7.92
N LEU A 261 -2.43 -13.44 -9.17
CA LEU A 261 -1.21 -13.47 -9.97
C LEU A 261 -0.71 -12.05 -10.26
N GLY A 262 -1.63 -11.14 -10.60
CA GLY A 262 -1.35 -9.75 -10.82
C GLY A 262 -0.85 -9.03 -9.57
N ALA A 263 -1.50 -9.24 -8.42
CA ALA A 263 -1.05 -8.67 -7.14
C ALA A 263 0.35 -9.16 -6.78
N ALA A 264 0.63 -10.45 -6.95
CA ALA A 264 1.94 -11.06 -6.75
C ALA A 264 3.01 -10.41 -7.64
N ALA A 265 2.80 -10.43 -8.96
CA ALA A 265 3.75 -9.87 -9.91
C ALA A 265 3.95 -8.35 -9.71
N GLY A 266 2.86 -7.60 -9.56
CA GLY A 266 2.88 -6.16 -9.40
C GLY A 266 3.57 -5.72 -8.11
N SER A 267 3.30 -6.40 -6.99
CA SER A 267 3.96 -6.11 -5.71
C SER A 267 5.46 -6.42 -5.75
N LEU A 268 5.87 -7.55 -6.35
CA LEU A 268 7.28 -7.89 -6.51
C LEU A 268 8.01 -6.91 -7.43
N LEU A 269 7.45 -6.59 -8.60
CA LEU A 269 8.07 -5.68 -9.57
C LEU A 269 8.21 -4.27 -9.02
N ALA A 270 7.16 -3.75 -8.36
CA ALA A 270 7.18 -2.42 -7.75
C ALA A 270 8.01 -2.36 -6.46
N GLY A 271 8.08 -3.45 -5.70
CA GLY A 271 8.93 -3.54 -4.50
C GLY A 271 10.42 -3.67 -4.81
N THR A 272 10.79 -3.99 -6.06
CA THR A 272 12.19 -4.25 -6.45
C THR A 272 12.65 -3.37 -7.62
N VAL A 273 12.31 -3.73 -8.85
CA VAL A 273 12.84 -3.14 -10.09
C VAL A 273 12.26 -1.76 -10.40
N LEU A 274 11.01 -1.54 -10.00
CA LEU A 274 10.27 -0.31 -10.27
C LEU A 274 10.10 0.57 -9.03
N TYR A 275 10.79 0.24 -7.92
CA TYR A 275 10.66 0.97 -6.67
C TYR A 275 10.96 2.46 -6.84
N GLY A 276 10.04 3.31 -6.38
CA GLY A 276 10.13 4.77 -6.47
C GLY A 276 9.83 5.36 -7.86
N LYS A 277 9.71 4.55 -8.92
CA LYS A 277 9.30 5.02 -10.25
C LYS A 277 7.83 5.44 -10.24
N ARG A 278 7.43 6.34 -11.12
CA ARG A 278 6.03 6.81 -11.26
C ARG A 278 5.48 6.35 -12.60
N LEU A 279 4.21 5.94 -12.64
CA LEU A 279 3.53 5.57 -13.87
C LEU A 279 3.15 6.80 -14.70
N ALA A 280 2.82 7.91 -14.02
CA ALA A 280 2.57 9.20 -14.64
C ALA A 280 3.51 10.29 -14.09
N GLY A 281 4.20 11.02 -15.00
CA GLY A 281 5.04 12.19 -14.70
C GLY A 281 6.53 12.04 -15.03
N PRO A 282 7.28 13.14 -15.25
CA PRO A 282 8.72 13.08 -15.50
C PRO A 282 9.47 12.55 -14.27
N ALA A 283 10.48 11.70 -14.50
CA ALA A 283 11.36 11.22 -13.45
C ALA A 283 12.05 12.43 -12.76
N VAL A 284 11.87 12.57 -11.46
CA VAL A 284 12.68 13.51 -10.67
C VAL A 284 14.11 13.00 -10.74
N LYS A 285 14.97 13.70 -11.50
CA LYS A 285 16.41 13.46 -11.49
C LYS A 285 16.91 13.73 -10.07
N ALA A 286 17.57 12.74 -9.49
CA ALA A 286 18.31 12.92 -8.25
C ALA A 286 19.60 13.62 -8.61
N ASP A 287 19.59 14.96 -8.54
CA ASP A 287 20.80 15.78 -8.56
C ASP A 287 21.35 15.93 -7.13
#